data_AF-A0A2M7SV00-F1
#
_entry.id   AF-A0A2M7SV00-F1
#
_cell.length_a   1.000
_cell.length_b   1.000
_cell.length_c   1.000
_cell.angle_alpha   90.00
_cell.angle_beta   90.00
_cell.angle_gamma   90.00
#
_symmetry.space_group_name_H-M   'P 1'
#
loop_
_entity.id
_entity.type
_entity.pdbx_description
1 polymer ?
#
loop_
_entity_poly.entity_id
_entity_poly.type
_entity_poly.pdbx_seq_one_letter_code
_entity_poly.pdbx_strand_id
1 'polypeptide(L)'
;SMGTYDRVFLYDAFEHPHTSCGCFQAVVFYIPEVDGFGLVHRDFKGQTVIGETFSHMAGETSGGRQVEGRLGTGLEQLRSPKFIQADGGRKRLVWMPREILDRYKEAFEADGVYDKIATENEVKTVDELMPWLGEHKHPWIMGEVELPG
;
A
#
# COMPACT_ATOMS: atom_id res chain seq x y z
N SER A 1 33.69 -1.44 5.60
CA SER A 1 32.36 -0.86 5.89
C SER A 1 31.96 -1.37 7.25
N MET A 2 32.07 -0.51 8.28
CA MET A 2 31.98 -0.87 9.70
C MET A 2 30.51 -0.79 10.17
N GLY A 3 30.07 -1.83 10.88
CA GLY A 3 28.70 -2.14 11.30
C GLY A 3 27.77 -0.97 11.58
N THR A 4 26.62 -0.95 10.89
CA THR A 4 25.60 0.09 11.12
C THR A 4 24.16 -0.40 11.07
N TYR A 5 23.87 -1.72 11.03
CA TYR A 5 22.48 -2.19 11.12
C TYR A 5 22.41 -3.54 11.83
N ASP A 6 21.84 -3.56 13.03
CA ASP A 6 21.72 -4.77 13.88
C ASP A 6 20.35 -5.46 13.77
N ARG A 7 19.36 -4.88 13.09
CA ARG A 7 18.09 -5.56 12.80
C ARG A 7 17.50 -5.10 11.46
N VAL A 8 17.06 -6.08 10.68
CA VAL A 8 16.39 -5.91 9.40
C VAL A 8 14.99 -6.49 9.56
N PHE A 9 13.99 -5.63 9.75
CA PHE A 9 12.60 -6.07 9.80
C PHE A 9 12.01 -6.00 8.38
N LEU A 10 11.75 -7.16 7.78
CA LEU A 10 11.19 -7.32 6.43
C LEU A 10 9.71 -6.91 6.30
N TYR A 11 9.09 -6.40 7.37
CA TYR A 11 7.63 -6.38 7.51
C TYR A 11 7.06 -5.12 8.17
N ASP A 12 7.83 -4.03 8.31
CA ASP A 12 7.41 -2.83 9.03
C ASP A 12 7.62 -1.57 8.15
N ALA A 13 6.56 -0.78 7.97
CA ALA A 13 6.56 0.48 7.22
C ALA A 13 6.96 1.71 8.05
N PHE A 14 7.15 1.56 9.38
CA PHE A 14 7.31 2.69 10.31
C PHE A 14 8.69 2.74 10.98
N GLU A 15 9.23 1.67 11.57
CA GLU A 15 10.52 1.82 12.28
C GLU A 15 11.76 1.64 11.40
N HIS A 16 11.80 0.68 10.46
CA HIS A 16 12.99 0.39 9.65
C HIS A 16 12.66 -0.10 8.22
N PRO A 17 12.07 0.72 7.33
CA PRO A 17 11.73 0.27 5.98
C PRO A 17 12.99 -0.12 5.18
N HIS A 18 12.88 -1.16 4.35
CA HIS A 18 14.00 -1.64 3.54
C HIS A 18 14.42 -0.60 2.51
N THR A 19 15.75 -0.40 2.38
CA THR A 19 16.32 0.47 1.35
C THR A 19 16.01 -0.07 -0.03
N SER A 20 15.22 0.67 -0.80
CA SER A 20 14.78 0.27 -2.13
C SER A 20 15.74 0.82 -3.20
N CYS A 21 16.39 -0.06 -3.98
CA CYS A 21 17.36 0.29 -5.02
C CYS A 21 16.75 0.92 -6.30
N GLY A 22 15.53 1.48 -6.24
CA GLY A 22 14.86 2.11 -7.39
C GLY A 22 14.27 1.14 -8.42
N CYS A 23 14.45 -0.18 -8.25
CA CYS A 23 13.91 -1.21 -9.15
C CYS A 23 12.53 -1.75 -8.74
N PHE A 24 11.83 -1.11 -7.81
CA PHE A 24 10.51 -1.55 -7.37
C PHE A 24 9.46 -1.37 -8.47
N GLN A 25 8.50 -2.30 -8.52
CA GLN A 25 7.43 -2.29 -9.51
C GLN A 25 6.24 -1.45 -9.04
N ALA A 26 6.09 -1.28 -7.73
CA ALA A 26 5.06 -0.46 -7.11
C ALA A 26 5.56 0.22 -5.83
N VAL A 27 4.84 1.26 -5.43
CA VAL A 27 5.00 1.94 -4.15
C VAL A 27 3.71 1.77 -3.37
N VAL A 28 3.84 1.27 -2.14
CA VAL A 28 2.80 1.35 -1.12
C VAL A 28 3.00 2.68 -0.39
N PHE A 29 1.92 3.43 -0.20
CA PHE A 29 1.93 4.72 0.48
C PHE A 29 0.84 4.79 1.53
N TYR A 30 1.14 5.39 2.67
CA TYR A 30 0.20 5.56 3.77
C TYR A 30 -0.71 6.77 3.53
N ILE A 31 -1.98 6.65 3.91
CA ILE A 31 -3.03 7.68 3.78
C ILE A 31 -3.54 7.97 5.20
N PRO A 32 -3.04 9.04 5.86
CA PRO A 32 -3.34 9.34 7.26
C PRO A 32 -4.83 9.52 7.57
N GLU A 33 -5.59 10.07 6.63
CA GLU A 33 -7.01 10.43 6.82
C GLU A 33 -7.92 9.21 6.99
N VAL A 34 -7.49 8.05 6.52
CA VAL A 34 -8.23 6.77 6.66
C VAL A 34 -7.40 5.69 7.37
N ASP A 35 -6.25 6.07 7.92
CA ASP A 35 -5.28 5.18 8.57
C ASP A 35 -4.96 3.93 7.73
N GLY A 36 -4.91 4.10 6.41
CA GLY A 36 -4.88 3.00 5.44
C GLY A 36 -3.71 3.11 4.47
N PHE A 37 -3.52 2.08 3.64
CA PHE A 37 -2.49 2.08 2.60
C PHE A 37 -3.09 2.16 1.20
N GLY A 38 -2.47 2.96 0.35
CA GLY A 38 -2.65 2.90 -1.09
C GLY A 38 -1.47 2.19 -1.78
N LEU A 39 -1.68 1.74 -3.01
CA LEU A 39 -0.62 1.20 -3.85
C LEU A 39 -0.67 1.82 -5.25
N VAL A 40 0.47 2.21 -5.80
CA VAL A 40 0.59 2.66 -7.20
C VAL A 40 1.74 1.95 -7.90
N HIS A 41 1.52 1.50 -9.14
CA HIS A 41 2.52 0.78 -9.93
C HIS A 41 3.20 1.69 -10.95
N ARG A 42 4.40 1.28 -11.39
CA ARG A 42 5.29 2.09 -12.25
C ARG A 42 4.70 2.55 -13.57
N ASP A 43 3.77 1.79 -14.14
CA ASP A 43 3.21 2.04 -15.47
C ASP A 43 1.90 2.86 -15.38
N PHE A 44 1.42 3.15 -14.17
CA PHE A 44 0.26 4.01 -13.93
C PHE A 44 0.58 5.45 -14.31
N LYS A 45 -0.18 6.01 -15.26
CA LYS A 45 0.02 7.37 -15.79
C LYS A 45 -0.81 8.46 -15.10
N GLY A 46 -1.62 8.09 -14.12
CA GLY A 46 -2.51 9.00 -13.39
C GLY A 46 -1.90 9.51 -12.08
N GLN A 47 -2.71 10.31 -11.37
CA GLN A 47 -2.48 10.65 -9.98
C GLN A 47 -3.20 9.64 -9.08
N THR A 48 -2.60 9.38 -7.93
CA THR A 48 -3.23 8.64 -6.84
C THR A 48 -4.28 9.51 -6.13
N VAL A 49 -5.03 8.90 -5.22
CA VAL A 49 -6.02 9.59 -4.39
C VAL A 49 -5.46 10.74 -3.55
N ILE A 50 -4.14 10.74 -3.27
CA ILE A 50 -3.42 11.81 -2.56
C ILE A 50 -2.83 12.87 -3.52
N GLY A 51 -3.16 12.82 -4.81
CA GLY A 51 -2.70 13.80 -5.81
C GLY A 51 -1.27 13.59 -6.33
N GLU A 52 -0.57 12.54 -5.87
CA GLU A 52 0.80 12.25 -6.27
C GLU A 52 0.89 11.19 -7.39
N THR A 53 1.93 11.28 -8.21
CA THR A 53 2.24 10.29 -9.26
C THR A 53 3.25 9.25 -8.78
N PHE A 54 3.30 8.09 -9.43
CA PHE A 54 4.34 7.08 -9.15
C PHE A 54 5.75 7.68 -9.21
N SER A 55 6.06 8.47 -10.24
CA SER A 55 7.40 9.04 -10.43
C SER A 55 7.83 9.95 -9.27
N HIS A 56 6.89 10.73 -8.73
CA HIS A 56 7.15 11.57 -7.56
C HIS A 56 7.45 10.71 -6.34
N MET A 57 6.57 9.76 -6.02
CA MET A 57 6.74 8.86 -4.88
C MET A 57 8.01 8.01 -4.98
N ALA A 58 8.32 7.53 -6.18
CA ALA A 58 9.51 6.74 -6.45
C ALA A 58 10.78 7.56 -6.22
N GLY A 59 10.79 8.83 -6.61
CA GLY A 59 11.89 9.75 -6.34
C GLY A 59 12.17 9.88 -4.84
N GLU A 60 11.13 10.06 -4.03
CA GLU A 60 11.26 10.21 -2.57
C GLU A 60 11.62 8.90 -1.85
N THR A 61 11.08 7.77 -2.31
CA THR A 61 11.31 6.44 -1.71
C THR A 61 12.66 5.84 -2.14
N SER A 62 13.24 6.31 -3.24
CA SER A 62 14.53 5.83 -3.75
C SER A 62 15.74 6.43 -3.01
N GLY A 63 16.93 5.89 -3.27
CA GLY A 63 18.19 6.46 -2.76
C GLY A 63 18.62 5.93 -1.39
N GLY A 64 18.09 4.79 -0.96
CA GLY A 64 18.46 4.14 0.31
C GLY A 64 17.98 4.88 1.55
N ARG A 65 16.95 5.72 1.41
CA ARG A 65 16.32 6.44 2.51
C ARG A 65 15.15 5.62 3.04
N GLN A 66 15.01 5.65 4.36
CA GLN A 66 13.82 5.15 5.03
C GLN A 66 12.81 6.28 5.05
N VAL A 67 11.72 6.13 4.31
CA VAL A 67 10.62 7.08 4.30
C VAL A 67 9.44 6.41 5.00
N GLU A 68 9.12 6.90 6.18
CA GLU A 68 7.99 6.42 6.97
C GLU A 68 6.70 6.48 6.15
N GLY A 69 5.94 5.38 6.18
CA GLY A 69 4.69 5.28 5.44
C GLY A 69 4.86 5.11 3.92
N ARG A 70 6.07 4.90 3.40
CA ARG A 70 6.30 4.55 1.99
C ARG A 70 7.20 3.35 1.82
N LEU A 71 6.75 2.39 1.01
CA LEU A 71 7.45 1.14 0.79
C LEU A 71 7.50 0.78 -0.69
N GLY A 72 8.70 0.63 -1.24
CA GLY A 72 8.90 0.03 -2.55
C GLY A 72 8.66 -1.48 -2.50
N THR A 73 7.81 -2.01 -3.39
CA THR A 73 7.46 -3.43 -3.43
C THR A 73 7.48 -4.00 -4.85
N GLY A 74 7.69 -5.30 -4.97
CA GLY A 74 7.35 -6.06 -6.18
C GLY A 74 5.84 -6.31 -6.24
N LEU A 75 5.26 -6.33 -7.44
CA LEU A 75 3.82 -6.59 -7.60
C LEU A 75 3.43 -8.02 -7.19
N GLU A 76 4.31 -8.99 -7.45
CA GLU A 76 4.08 -10.39 -7.07
C GLU A 76 3.97 -10.60 -5.55
N GLN A 77 4.48 -9.66 -4.73
CA GLN A 77 4.31 -9.73 -3.29
C GLN A 77 2.83 -9.63 -2.87
N LEU A 78 1.96 -9.01 -3.68
CA LEU A 78 0.53 -8.94 -3.42
C LEU A 78 -0.15 -10.31 -3.34
N ARG A 79 0.41 -11.36 -3.97
CA ARG A 79 -0.08 -12.73 -3.85
C ARG A 79 0.27 -13.38 -2.51
N SER A 80 1.30 -12.88 -1.83
CA SER A 80 1.81 -13.47 -0.61
C SER A 80 0.89 -13.15 0.57
N PRO A 81 0.48 -14.12 1.40
CA PRO A 81 -0.23 -13.83 2.65
C PRO A 81 0.62 -13.05 3.66
N LYS A 82 1.94 -12.95 3.43
CA LYS A 82 2.89 -12.19 4.26
C LYS A 82 3.07 -10.73 3.81
N PHE A 83 2.37 -10.30 2.76
CA PHE A 83 2.44 -8.92 2.28
C PHE A 83 2.05 -7.96 3.40
N ILE A 84 2.97 -7.07 3.82
CA ILE A 84 2.82 -6.09 4.91
C ILE A 84 2.04 -6.61 6.14
N GLN A 85 2.28 -7.88 6.50
CA GLN A 85 1.46 -8.58 7.49
C GLN A 85 1.48 -7.89 8.87
N ALA A 86 2.61 -7.30 9.27
CA ALA A 86 2.68 -6.58 10.54
C ALA A 86 1.79 -5.32 10.55
N ASP A 87 1.59 -4.71 9.38
CA ASP A 87 0.80 -3.50 9.20
C ASP A 87 -0.68 -3.76 8.88
N GLY A 88 -1.15 -5.02 8.93
CA GLY A 88 -2.55 -5.38 8.65
C GLY A 88 -2.78 -5.98 7.26
N GLY A 89 -1.72 -6.19 6.49
CA GLY A 89 -1.75 -6.94 5.24
C GLY A 89 -2.58 -6.30 4.13
N ARG A 90 -3.08 -7.12 3.20
CA ARG A 90 -4.00 -6.66 2.15
C ARG A 90 -5.29 -6.06 2.70
N LYS A 91 -5.68 -6.40 3.92
CA LYS A 91 -6.89 -5.89 4.56
C LYS A 91 -6.80 -4.45 5.01
N ARG A 92 -5.62 -3.81 4.94
CA ARG A 92 -5.43 -2.37 5.15
C ARG A 92 -5.12 -1.60 3.85
N LEU A 93 -5.08 -2.29 2.70
CA LEU A 93 -5.03 -1.61 1.41
C LEU A 93 -6.41 -1.07 1.08
N VAL A 94 -6.55 0.25 0.97
CA VAL A 94 -7.82 0.95 0.76
C VAL A 94 -7.97 1.53 -0.65
N TRP A 95 -6.86 1.67 -1.38
CA TRP A 95 -6.87 2.23 -2.74
C TRP A 95 -5.77 1.62 -3.63
N MET A 96 -6.09 1.27 -4.88
CA MET A 96 -5.08 0.93 -5.90
C MET A 96 -5.64 1.03 -7.33
N PRO A 97 -4.77 1.13 -8.36
CA PRO A 97 -5.22 1.09 -9.74
C PRO A 97 -6.01 -0.18 -10.08
N ARG A 98 -7.12 -0.01 -10.80
CA ARG A 98 -8.03 -1.10 -11.19
C ARG A 98 -7.30 -2.27 -11.86
N GLU A 99 -6.35 -1.96 -12.72
CA GLU A 99 -5.52 -2.95 -13.41
C GLU A 99 -4.81 -3.90 -12.43
N ILE A 100 -4.27 -3.37 -11.32
CA ILE A 100 -3.55 -4.15 -10.32
C ILE A 100 -4.52 -4.97 -9.47
N LEU A 101 -5.64 -4.35 -9.06
CA LEU A 101 -6.68 -5.03 -8.30
C LEU A 101 -7.22 -6.25 -9.08
N ASP A 102 -7.50 -6.08 -10.37
CA ASP A 102 -7.97 -7.16 -11.25
C ASP A 102 -6.89 -8.23 -11.50
N ARG A 103 -5.62 -7.81 -11.69
CA ARG A 103 -4.50 -8.74 -11.91
C ARG A 103 -4.27 -9.70 -10.73
N TYR A 104 -4.54 -9.25 -9.51
CA TYR A 104 -4.34 -10.03 -8.28
C TYR A 104 -5.66 -10.38 -7.59
N LYS A 105 -6.77 -10.38 -8.33
CA LYS A 105 -8.14 -10.59 -7.85
C LYS A 105 -8.26 -11.76 -6.87
N GLU A 106 -7.74 -12.93 -7.22
CA GLU A 106 -7.81 -14.14 -6.37
C GLU A 106 -7.26 -13.91 -4.96
N ALA A 107 -6.19 -13.13 -4.82
CA ALA A 107 -5.57 -12.85 -3.51
C ALA A 107 -6.42 -11.90 -2.67
N PHE A 108 -7.06 -10.92 -3.30
CA PHE A 108 -7.95 -9.97 -2.61
C PHE A 108 -9.33 -10.56 -2.31
N GLU A 109 -9.84 -11.46 -3.16
CA GLU A 109 -11.06 -12.22 -2.90
C GLU A 109 -10.88 -13.20 -1.75
N ALA A 110 -9.72 -13.87 -1.67
CA ALA A 110 -9.39 -14.75 -0.56
C ALA A 110 -9.42 -14.05 0.81
N ASP A 111 -9.09 -12.75 0.84
CA ASP A 111 -9.16 -11.92 2.04
C ASP A 111 -10.50 -11.19 2.22
N GLY A 112 -11.43 -11.32 1.27
CA GLY A 112 -12.76 -10.69 1.31
C GLY A 112 -12.75 -9.18 1.12
N VAL A 113 -11.75 -8.64 0.39
CA VAL A 113 -11.56 -7.19 0.21
C VAL A 113 -11.59 -6.72 -1.24
N TYR A 114 -11.63 -7.62 -2.22
CA TYR A 114 -11.55 -7.25 -3.64
C TYR A 114 -12.56 -6.17 -4.06
N ASP A 115 -13.82 -6.31 -3.66
CA ASP A 115 -14.94 -5.40 -3.93
C ASP A 115 -15.02 -4.21 -2.95
N LYS A 116 -14.07 -4.12 -2.01
CA LYS A 116 -14.04 -3.13 -0.95
C LYS A 116 -12.90 -2.15 -1.07
N ILE A 117 -12.02 -2.29 -2.06
CA ILE A 117 -10.87 -1.42 -2.32
C ILE A 117 -11.21 -0.43 -3.42
N ALA A 118 -10.99 0.86 -3.16
CA ALA A 118 -11.28 1.91 -4.14
C ALA A 118 -10.25 1.89 -5.29
N THR A 119 -10.67 2.30 -6.48
CA THR A 119 -9.76 2.52 -7.61
C THR A 119 -9.84 3.94 -8.13
N GLU A 120 -9.00 4.28 -9.11
CA GLU A 120 -9.02 5.56 -9.81
C GLU A 120 -10.34 5.85 -10.55
N ASN A 121 -11.18 4.83 -10.74
CA ASN A 121 -12.48 4.95 -11.41
C ASN A 121 -13.58 5.43 -10.45
N GLU A 122 -13.52 5.03 -9.17
CA GLU A 122 -14.53 5.37 -8.17
C GLU A 122 -14.14 6.59 -7.33
N VAL A 123 -12.86 6.69 -6.94
CA VAL A 123 -12.37 7.68 -5.98
C VAL A 123 -11.11 8.36 -6.52
N LYS A 124 -11.14 9.69 -6.57
CA LYS A 124 -10.02 10.50 -7.09
C LYS A 124 -9.34 11.35 -6.02
N THR A 125 -10.02 11.57 -4.89
CA THR A 125 -9.52 12.41 -3.80
C THR A 125 -9.70 11.73 -2.44
N VAL A 126 -8.88 12.12 -1.46
CA VAL A 126 -8.95 11.57 -0.09
C VAL A 126 -10.31 11.86 0.56
N ASP A 127 -10.90 13.03 0.27
CA ASP A 127 -12.22 13.43 0.78
C ASP A 127 -13.35 12.47 0.34
N GLU A 128 -13.22 11.89 -0.86
CA GLU A 128 -14.15 10.90 -1.41
C GLU A 128 -13.87 9.48 -0.88
N LEU A 129 -12.64 9.21 -0.42
CA LEU A 129 -12.19 7.88 -0.03
C LEU A 129 -12.89 7.36 1.22
N MET A 130 -12.91 8.16 2.30
CA MET A 130 -13.50 7.73 3.58
C MET A 130 -15.00 7.39 3.45
N PRO A 131 -15.85 8.24 2.82
CA PRO A 131 -17.25 7.90 2.58
C PRO A 131 -17.42 6.60 1.77
N TRP A 132 -16.63 6.43 0.70
CA TRP A 132 -16.72 5.27 -0.17
C TRP A 132 -16.37 3.96 0.58
N LEU A 133 -15.30 3.97 1.38
CA LEU A 133 -14.89 2.81 2.19
C LEU A 133 -15.94 2.44 3.24
N GLY A 134 -16.59 3.43 3.84
CA GLY A 134 -17.69 3.21 4.79
C GLY A 134 -18.91 2.58 4.13
N GLU A 135 -19.30 3.05 2.95
CA GLU A 135 -20.41 2.49 2.16
C GLU A 135 -20.15 1.04 1.76
N HIS A 136 -18.91 0.72 1.36
CA HIS A 136 -18.47 -0.62 0.95
C HIS A 136 -18.05 -1.52 2.12
N LYS A 137 -18.17 -1.04 3.36
CA LYS A 137 -17.84 -1.78 4.59
C LYS A 137 -16.45 -2.41 4.54
N HIS A 138 -15.45 -1.61 4.16
CA HIS A 138 -14.06 -2.04 4.14
C HIS A 138 -13.63 -2.53 5.54
N PRO A 139 -13.05 -3.74 5.69
CA PRO A 139 -12.83 -4.36 7.01
C PRO A 139 -11.93 -3.54 7.94
N TRP A 140 -10.94 -2.82 7.40
CA TRP A 140 -10.13 -1.87 8.17
C TRP A 140 -10.99 -0.79 8.84
N ILE A 141 -11.90 -0.17 8.09
CA ILE A 141 -12.78 0.89 8.60
C ILE A 141 -13.82 0.32 9.58
N MET A 142 -14.20 -0.94 9.41
CA MET A 142 -15.09 -1.65 10.33
C MET A 142 -14.39 -2.13 11.62
N GLY A 143 -13.07 -2.00 11.73
CA GLY A 143 -12.30 -2.48 12.88
C GLY A 143 -12.19 -4.01 12.96
N GLU A 144 -12.33 -4.70 11.84
CA GLU A 144 -12.30 -6.17 11.74
C GLU A 144 -10.88 -6.74 11.57
N VAL A 145 -9.87 -5.86 11.51
CA VAL A 145 -8.47 -6.22 11.27
C VAL A 145 -7.67 -6.00 12.55
N GLU A 146 -7.22 -7.08 13.17
CA GLU A 146 -6.30 -7.03 14.30
C GLU A 146 -4.86 -6.98 13.80
N LEU A 147 -4.08 -6.01 14.28
CA LEU A 147 -2.64 -5.97 14.04
C LEU A 147 -1.95 -7.00 14.96
N PRO A 148 -0.95 -7.75 14.47
CA PRO A 148 -0.13 -8.59 15.33
C PRO A 148 0.63 -7.67 16.31
N GLY A 149 0.24 -7.73 17.58
CA GLY A 149 0.89 -6.99 18.67
C GLY A 149 2.25 -7.56 19.08
#